data_AF-A0A261QD80-F1
#
_entry.id   AF-A0A261QD80-F1
#
_cell.length_a   1.000
_cell.length_b   1.000
_cell.length_c   1.000
_cell.angle_alpha   90.00
_cell.angle_beta   90.00
_cell.angle_gamma   90.00
#
_symmetry.space_group_name_H-M   'P 1'
#
loop_
_entity.id
_entity.type
_entity.pdbx_description
1 polymer ?
#
loop_
_entity_poly.entity_id
_entity_poly.type
_entity_poly.pdbx_seq_one_letter_code
_entity_poly.pdbx_strand_id
1 'polypeptide(L)'
;MKYFFRDAKKVSVASLIATIVVFVALQGLFWLPEYDVELLHMFAKVFIAVALPFLIVVPVAGFIYSFFIQGSIKFLFIILHFICICTISGISFMVFMFRYFVPFAP
;
A
#
# COMPACT_ATOMS: atom_id res chain seq x y z
N MET A 1 -9.65 -17.53 19.04
CA MET A 1 -8.55 -17.35 18.05
C MET A 1 -8.55 -18.36 16.89
N LYS A 2 -9.10 -19.58 17.02
CA LYS A 2 -9.10 -20.60 15.94
C LYS A 2 -9.76 -20.17 14.61
N TYR A 3 -10.78 -19.30 14.67
CA TYR A 3 -11.51 -18.85 13.47
C TYR A 3 -10.84 -17.69 12.72
N PHE A 4 -10.13 -16.81 13.43
CA PHE A 4 -9.51 -15.62 12.82
C PHE A 4 -8.35 -15.98 11.88
N PHE A 5 -7.61 -17.04 12.19
CA PHE A 5 -6.47 -17.50 11.39
C PHE A 5 -6.78 -18.71 10.50
N ARG A 6 -8.06 -19.04 10.30
CA ARG A 6 -8.48 -20.27 9.62
C ARG A 6 -7.89 -20.40 8.21
N ASP A 7 -7.68 -19.27 7.53
CA ASP A 7 -7.11 -19.21 6.19
C ASP A 7 -6.04 -18.10 6.08
N ALA A 8 -5.06 -18.09 7.00
CA ALA A 8 -4.01 -17.06 7.04
C ALA A 8 -3.29 -16.84 5.69
N LYS A 9 -3.06 -17.91 4.92
CA LYS A 9 -2.48 -17.82 3.57
C LYS A 9 -3.38 -17.03 2.61
N LYS A 10 -4.69 -17.27 2.59
CA LYS A 10 -5.62 -16.56 1.69
C LYS A 10 -5.68 -15.08 2.05
N VAL A 11 -5.75 -14.77 3.35
CA VAL A 11 -5.78 -13.39 3.82
C VAL A 11 -4.49 -12.67 3.45
N SER A 12 -3.32 -13.29 3.68
CA SER A 12 -2.01 -12.71 3.34
C SER A 12 -1.84 -12.50 1.83
N VAL A 13 -2.33 -13.42 0.98
CA VAL A 13 -2.32 -13.21 -0.48
C VAL A 13 -3.24 -12.06 -0.88
N ALA A 14 -4.47 -12.05 -0.36
CA ALA A 14 -5.45 -11.02 -0.69
C ALA A 14 -4.98 -9.63 -0.25
N SER A 15 -4.41 -9.49 0.94
CA SER A 15 -3.85 -8.23 1.42
C SER A 15 -2.70 -7.75 0.55
N LEU A 16 -1.82 -8.65 0.12
CA LEU A 16 -0.70 -8.29 -0.74
C LEU A 16 -1.18 -7.80 -2.11
N ILE A 17 -2.08 -8.54 -2.75
CA ILE A 17 -2.66 -8.15 -4.05
C ILE A 17 -3.36 -6.81 -3.93
N ALA A 18 -4.22 -6.65 -2.91
CA ALA A 18 -4.96 -5.40 -2.71
C ALA A 18 -4.01 -4.21 -2.46
N THR A 19 -2.94 -4.41 -1.68
CA THR A 19 -1.92 -3.39 -1.46
C THR A 19 -1.25 -2.97 -2.77
N ILE A 20 -0.82 -3.93 -3.59
CA ILE A 20 -0.16 -3.66 -4.87
C ILE A 20 -1.12 -2.92 -5.81
N VAL A 21 -2.37 -3.37 -5.92
CA VAL A 21 -3.38 -2.75 -6.79
C VAL A 21 -3.65 -1.31 -6.38
N VAL A 22 -3.88 -1.06 -5.08
CA VAL A 22 -4.14 0.30 -4.58
C VAL A 22 -2.92 1.18 -4.74
N PHE A 23 -1.71 0.66 -4.50
CA PHE A 23 -0.48 1.41 -4.65
C PHE A 23 -0.23 1.81 -6.12
N VAL A 24 -0.40 0.88 -7.06
CA VAL A 24 -0.25 1.16 -8.50
C VAL A 24 -1.33 2.14 -8.98
N ALA A 25 -2.58 1.99 -8.53
CA ALA A 25 -3.65 2.93 -8.85
C ALA A 25 -3.36 4.34 -8.33
N LEU A 26 -2.82 4.46 -7.11
CA LEU A 26 -2.40 5.73 -6.53
C LEU A 26 -1.26 6.38 -7.33
N GLN A 27 -0.28 5.60 -7.76
CA GLN A 27 0.78 6.11 -8.63
C GLN A 27 0.25 6.52 -10.00
N GLY A 28 -0.64 5.73 -10.61
CA GLY A 28 -1.29 6.11 -11.87
C GLY A 28 -2.06 7.43 -11.77
N LEU A 29 -2.74 7.66 -10.64
CA LEU A 29 -3.44 8.91 -10.35
C LEU A 29 -2.48 10.11 -10.29
N PHE A 30 -1.30 9.96 -9.67
CA PHE A 30 -0.30 11.02 -9.62
C PHE A 30 0.36 11.33 -10.98
N TRP A 31 0.27 10.42 -11.94
CA TRP A 31 0.81 10.61 -13.30
C TRP A 31 -0.20 11.20 -14.28
N LEU A 32 -1.46 11.33 -13.89
CA LEU A 32 -2.45 11.99 -14.74
C LEU A 32 -2.11 13.48 -14.86
N PRO A 33 -2.12 14.06 -16.09
CA PRO A 33 -2.00 15.49 -16.28
C PRO A 33 -3.06 16.25 -15.49
N GLU A 34 -2.74 17.46 -15.04
CA GLU A 34 -3.71 18.40 -14.48
C GLU A 34 -4.72 18.80 -15.57
N TYR A 35 -5.76 17.99 -15.70
CA TYR A 35 -6.92 18.33 -16.50
C TYR A 35 -7.93 19.05 -15.60
N ASP A 36 -8.45 20.20 -16.07
CA ASP A 36 -9.50 21.00 -15.42
C ASP A 36 -10.88 20.33 -15.49
N VAL A 37 -10.96 19.06 -15.09
CA VAL A 37 -12.20 18.30 -14.91
C VAL A 37 -12.48 18.19 -13.43
N GLU A 38 -13.42 19.00 -12.96
CA GLU A 38 -13.84 19.09 -11.55
C GLU A 38 -14.21 17.72 -10.94
N LEU A 39 -14.86 16.86 -11.75
CA LEU A 39 -15.20 15.49 -11.36
C LEU A 39 -13.97 14.61 -11.11
N LEU A 40 -12.93 14.74 -11.94
CA LEU A 40 -11.68 13.99 -11.79
C LEU A 40 -10.96 14.44 -10.52
N HIS A 41 -10.94 15.74 -10.24
CA HIS A 41 -10.32 16.30 -9.05
C HIS A 41 -11.02 15.84 -7.76
N MET A 42 -12.36 15.84 -7.74
CA MET A 42 -13.13 15.30 -6.61
C MET A 42 -12.87 13.81 -6.41
N PHE A 43 -12.90 13.01 -7.48
CA PHE A 43 -12.65 11.57 -7.38
C PHE A 43 -11.23 11.28 -6.89
N ALA A 44 -10.23 11.99 -7.42
CA ALA A 44 -8.84 11.88 -7.00
C ALA A 44 -8.66 12.16 -5.51
N LYS A 45 -9.28 13.25 -5.02
CA LYS A 45 -9.21 13.63 -3.61
C LYS A 45 -9.82 12.58 -2.69
N VAL A 46 -11.00 12.06 -3.04
CA VAL A 46 -11.66 10.99 -2.26
C VAL A 46 -10.84 9.70 -2.30
N PHE A 47 -10.33 9.33 -3.48
CA PHE A 47 -9.51 8.14 -3.64
C PHE A 47 -8.24 8.21 -2.78
N ILE A 48 -7.50 9.33 -2.82
CA ILE A 48 -6.28 9.52 -2.01
C ILE A 48 -6.60 9.42 -0.52
N ALA A 49 -7.70 10.02 -0.07
CA ALA A 49 -8.11 9.99 1.34
C ALA A 49 -8.41 8.58 1.87
N VAL A 50 -8.86 7.67 1.00
CA VAL A 50 -9.13 6.27 1.34
C VAL A 50 -7.91 5.38 1.11
N ALA A 51 -7.17 5.60 0.01
CA ALA A 51 -6.03 4.79 -0.39
C ALA A 51 -4.87 4.89 0.61
N LEU A 52 -4.58 6.07 1.15
CA LEU A 52 -3.50 6.26 2.11
C LEU A 52 -3.66 5.43 3.39
N PRO A 53 -4.76 5.53 4.17
CA PRO A 53 -4.93 4.69 5.35
C PRO A 53 -5.01 3.20 5.01
N PHE A 54 -5.58 2.86 3.84
CA PHE A 54 -5.60 1.48 3.36
C PHE A 54 -4.18 0.92 3.18
N LEU A 55 -3.28 1.67 2.52
CA LEU A 55 -1.89 1.30 2.29
C LEU A 55 -1.02 1.26 3.56
N ILE A 56 -1.53 1.77 4.68
CA ILE A 56 -0.88 1.62 6.00
C ILE A 56 -1.38 0.34 6.67
N VAL A 57 -2.70 0.16 6.77
CA VAL A 57 -3.30 -0.90 7.61
C VAL A 57 -3.22 -2.27 6.95
N VAL A 58 -3.55 -2.36 5.65
CA VAL A 58 -3.70 -3.65 4.95
C VAL A 58 -2.38 -4.42 4.81
N PRO A 59 -1.27 -3.81 4.37
CA PRO A 59 -0.01 -4.55 4.29
C PRO A 59 0.52 -4.96 5.67
N VAL A 60 0.30 -4.18 6.73
CA VAL A 60 0.65 -4.56 8.11
C VAL A 60 -0.18 -5.77 8.56
N ALA A 61 -1.49 -5.76 8.29
CA ALA A 61 -2.34 -6.92 8.56
C ALA A 61 -1.84 -8.15 7.79
N GLY A 62 -1.57 -8.01 6.49
CA GLY A 62 -1.03 -9.08 5.64
C GLY A 62 0.30 -9.65 6.14
N PHE A 63 1.17 -8.78 6.64
CA PHE A 63 2.43 -9.14 7.28
C PHE A 63 2.20 -9.94 8.55
N ILE A 64 1.30 -9.51 9.44
CA ILE A 64 0.94 -10.27 10.65
C ILE A 64 0.40 -11.66 10.27
N TYR A 65 -0.50 -11.75 9.29
CA TYR A 65 -1.05 -13.02 8.82
C TYR A 65 0.02 -13.94 8.22
N SER A 66 1.07 -13.41 7.61
CA SER A 66 2.16 -14.21 7.05
C SER A 66 2.89 -15.05 8.11
N PHE A 67 2.95 -14.62 9.37
CA PHE A 67 3.56 -15.40 10.46
C PHE A 67 2.80 -16.68 10.81
N PHE A 68 1.50 -16.73 10.51
CA PHE A 68 0.62 -17.86 10.78
C PHE A 68 0.51 -18.83 9.59
N ILE A 69 1.19 -18.56 8.47
CA ILE A 69 1.30 -19.49 7.35
C ILE A 69 2.20 -20.68 7.75
N GLN A 70 1.80 -21.89 7.38
CA GLN A 70 2.57 -23.11 7.63
C GLN A 70 3.49 -23.45 6.44
N GLY A 71 4.61 -24.12 6.73
CA GLY A 71 5.57 -24.60 5.74
C GLY A 71 6.63 -23.58 5.32
N SER A 72 7.49 -23.98 4.39
CA SER A 72 8.63 -23.18 3.90
C SER A 72 8.22 -21.88 3.19
N ILE A 73 7.01 -21.84 2.62
CA ILE A 73 6.46 -20.64 1.96
C ILE A 73 6.24 -19.46 2.92
N LYS A 74 6.19 -19.71 4.24
CA LYS A 74 6.04 -18.67 5.27
C LYS A 74 7.07 -17.55 5.11
N PHE A 75 8.35 -17.91 4.97
CA PHE A 75 9.43 -16.93 4.87
C PHE A 75 9.30 -16.06 3.62
N LEU A 76 8.88 -16.65 2.49
CA LEU A 76 8.62 -15.90 1.27
C LEU A 76 7.53 -14.84 1.48
N PHE A 77 6.41 -15.20 2.12
CA PHE A 77 5.33 -14.25 2.38
C PHE A 77 5.74 -13.13 3.35
N ILE A 78 6.52 -13.45 4.39
CA ILE A 78 7.05 -12.46 5.34
C ILE A 78 7.94 -11.45 4.60
N ILE A 79 8.90 -11.94 3.81
CA ILE A 79 9.82 -11.09 3.05
C ILE A 79 9.06 -10.23 2.06
N LEU A 80 8.07 -10.79 1.35
CA LEU A 80 7.32 -10.08 0.33
C LEU A 80 6.48 -8.94 0.92
N HIS A 81 5.82 -9.17 2.06
CA HIS A 81 5.10 -8.11 2.77
C HIS A 81 6.05 -7.08 3.37
N PHE A 82 7.19 -7.51 3.91
CA PHE A 82 8.19 -6.61 4.45
C PHE A 82 8.75 -5.66 3.38
N ILE A 83 9.15 -6.20 2.21
CA ILE A 83 9.58 -5.40 1.06
C ILE A 83 8.47 -4.43 0.66
N CYS A 84 7.22 -4.89 0.57
CA CYS A 84 6.09 -4.04 0.20
C CYS A 84 5.92 -2.85 1.17
N ILE A 85 5.94 -3.10 2.48
CA ILE A 85 5.87 -2.07 3.52
C ILE A 85 7.04 -1.10 3.39
N CYS A 86 8.27 -1.61 3.25
CA CYS A 86 9.47 -0.78 3.09
C CYS A 86 9.41 0.09 1.83
N THR A 87 8.97 -0.45 0.70
CA THR A 87 8.83 0.30 -0.55
C THR A 87 7.81 1.42 -0.42
N ILE A 88 6.61 1.13 0.10
CA ILE A 88 5.56 2.14 0.30
C ILE A 88 6.04 3.23 1.26
N SER A 89 6.68 2.83 2.36
CA SER A 89 7.20 3.76 3.37
C SER A 89 8.33 4.63 2.82
N GLY A 90 9.26 4.02 2.08
CA GLY A 90 10.40 4.72 1.47
C GLY A 90 9.97 5.71 0.40
N ILE A 91 9.03 5.33 -0.48
CA ILE A 91 8.47 6.24 -1.49
C ILE A 91 7.71 7.38 -0.82
N SER A 92 6.87 7.08 0.18
CA SER A 92 6.14 8.12 0.91
C SER A 92 7.09 9.10 1.60
N PHE A 93 8.11 8.58 2.29
CA PHE A 93 9.13 9.39 2.94
C PHE A 93 9.86 10.29 1.93
N MET A 94 10.27 9.75 0.77
CA MET A 94 10.88 10.54 -0.29
C MET A 94 9.94 11.65 -0.77
N VAL A 95 8.68 11.34 -1.10
CA VAL A 95 7.71 12.35 -1.55
C VAL A 95 7.53 13.46 -0.53
N PHE A 96 7.44 13.13 0.77
CA PHE A 96 7.35 14.13 1.84
C PHE A 96 8.63 14.98 1.95
N MET A 97 9.81 14.37 1.90
CA MET A 97 11.09 15.10 1.93
C MET A 97 11.22 16.06 0.76
N PHE A 98 10.98 15.59 -0.48
CA PHE A 98 11.09 16.40 -1.69
C PHE A 98 10.02 17.49 -1.80
N ARG A 99 8.83 17.28 -1.21
CA ARG A 99 7.74 18.28 -1.26
C ARG A 99 7.89 19.38 -0.20
N TYR A 100 8.40 19.07 0.98
CA TYR A 100 8.34 20.00 2.13
C TYR A 100 9.71 20.42 2.68
N PHE A 101 10.73 19.59 2.54
CA PHE A 101 12.01 19.82 3.22
C PHE A 101 13.15 20.17 2.29
N VAL A 102 13.12 19.68 1.05
CA VAL A 102 14.17 19.99 0.08
C VAL A 102 13.65 20.95 -0.99
N PRO A 103 14.21 22.17 -1.10
CA PRO A 103 13.79 23.14 -2.09
C PRO A 103 14.39 22.77 -3.44
N PHE A 104 13.79 21.80 -4.14
CA PHE A 104 14.21 21.42 -5.50
C PHE A 104 13.36 22.06 -6.60
N ALA A 105 12.69 23.18 -6.33
CA ALA A 105 12.15 24.08 -7.35
C ALA A 105 12.06 25.53 -6.80
N PRO A 106 12.17 26.57 -7.64
CA PRO A 106 11.93 27.98 -7.29
C PRO A 106 10.50 28.24 -6.80
#